data_AF-A0A366FSP8-F1
#
_entry.id   AF-A0A366FSP8-F1
#
_cell.length_a   1.000
_cell.length_b   1.000
_cell.length_c   1.000
_cell.angle_alpha   90.00
_cell.angle_beta   90.00
_cell.angle_gamma   90.00
#
_symmetry.space_group_name_H-M   'P 1'
#
loop_
_entity.id
_entity.type
_entity.pdbx_description
1 polymer ?
#
loop_
_entity_poly.entity_id
_entity_poly.type
_entity_poly.pdbx_seq_one_letter_code
_entity_poly.pdbx_strand_id
1 'polypeptide(L)'
;MNEPALREQVAKALVNKGVRLGQLQLSEEAIAVCDAVVSRYADAGEPALREPVAKALLCKAIVLWSSDRRGAARQLLETLVVRFQEDQERSIVEIVSAARAGLEELFGESEESARNDRA
;
A
#
# COMPACT_ATOMS: atom_id res chain seq x y z
N MET A 1 4.13 22.32 20.91
CA MET A 1 3.85 21.33 19.85
C MET A 1 4.71 20.11 20.12
N ASN A 2 4.12 18.93 20.30
CA ASN A 2 4.88 17.71 20.53
C ASN A 2 5.20 17.07 19.18
N GLU A 3 6.48 16.82 18.91
CA GLU A 3 7.00 16.34 17.63
C GLU A 3 6.33 15.07 17.07
N PRO A 4 5.90 14.08 17.89
CA PRO A 4 5.21 12.87 17.40
C PRO A 4 3.83 13.17 16.77
N ALA A 5 3.04 14.04 17.40
CA ALA A 5 1.72 14.40 16.89
C ALA A 5 1.81 15.17 15.56
N LEU A 6 2.87 15.97 15.37
CA LEU A 6 3.14 16.63 14.10
C LEU A 6 3.54 15.62 13.01
N ARG A 7 4.39 14.64 13.35
CA ARG A 7 4.79 13.57 12.42
C ARG A 7 3.59 12.76 11.94
N GLU A 8 2.67 12.42 12.84
CA GLU A 8 1.42 11.75 12.51
C GLU A 8 0.57 12.57 11.52
N GLN A 9 0.38 13.86 11.80
CA GLN A 9 -0.40 14.75 10.93
C GLN A 9 0.23 14.88 9.53
N VAL A 10 1.56 15.01 9.47
CA VAL A 10 2.30 15.06 8.20
C VAL A 10 2.14 13.75 7.43
N ALA A 11 2.28 12.59 8.08
CA ALA A 11 2.11 11.29 7.45
C ALA A 11 0.70 11.12 6.87
N LYS A 12 -0.34 11.46 7.64
CA LYS A 12 -1.75 11.43 7.18
C LYS A 12 -1.99 12.36 6.00
N ALA A 13 -1.45 13.59 6.04
CA ALA A 13 -1.59 14.54 4.95
C ALA A 13 -0.92 14.05 3.65
N LEU A 14 0.27 13.46 3.75
CA LEU A 14 0.99 12.89 2.61
C LEU A 14 0.24 11.69 2.01
N VAL A 15 -0.29 10.79 2.84
CA VAL A 15 -1.12 9.67 2.37
C VAL A 15 -2.35 10.19 1.61
N ASN A 16 -3.07 11.16 2.18
CA ASN A 16 -4.23 11.76 1.51
C ASN A 16 -3.86 12.40 0.16
N LYS A 17 -2.69 13.05 0.09
CA LYS A 17 -2.17 13.59 -1.17
C LYS A 17 -1.88 12.48 -2.19
N GLY A 18 -1.21 11.40 -1.78
CA GLY A 18 -0.94 10.25 -2.64
C GLY A 18 -2.21 9.62 -3.22
N VAL A 19 -3.23 9.41 -2.38
CA VAL A 19 -4.56 8.91 -2.81
C VAL A 19 -5.18 9.82 -3.87
N ARG A 20 -5.20 11.14 -3.62
CA ARG A 20 -5.78 12.10 -4.58
C ARG A 20 -5.03 12.13 -5.91
N LEU A 21 -3.70 12.06 -5.88
CA LEU A 21 -2.89 12.00 -7.10
C LEU A 21 -3.15 10.72 -7.90
N GLY A 22 -3.27 9.57 -7.22
CA GLY A 22 -3.65 8.30 -7.86
C GLY A 22 -5.03 8.36 -8.51
N GLN A 23 -6.01 8.98 -7.85
CA GLN A 23 -7.35 9.22 -8.42
C GLN A 23 -7.33 10.15 -9.65
N LEU A 24 -6.37 11.06 -9.72
CA LEU A 24 -6.16 11.96 -10.86
C LEU A 24 -5.30 11.34 -11.97
N GLN A 25 -4.94 10.04 -11.87
CA GLN A 25 -4.03 9.34 -12.79
C GLN A 25 -2.64 10.00 -12.90
N LEU A 26 -2.23 10.77 -11.89
CA LEU A 26 -0.88 11.32 -11.75
C LEU A 26 0.00 10.29 -11.03
N SER A 27 0.25 9.18 -11.73
CA SER A 27 0.81 7.96 -11.14
C SER A 27 2.22 8.19 -10.56
N GLU A 28 3.10 8.87 -11.29
CA GLU A 28 4.48 9.09 -10.85
C GLU A 28 4.55 10.01 -9.62
N GLU A 29 3.73 11.06 -9.58
CA GLU A 29 3.63 11.94 -8.42
C GLU A 29 3.02 11.22 -7.21
N ALA A 30 2.01 10.38 -7.41
CA ALA A 30 1.42 9.57 -6.35
C ALA A 30 2.45 8.60 -5.76
N ILE A 31 3.22 7.92 -6.61
CA ILE A 31 4.31 7.02 -6.21
C ILE A 31 5.36 7.80 -5.41
N ALA A 32 5.82 8.95 -5.90
CA ALA A 32 6.82 9.76 -5.22
C ALA A 32 6.36 10.22 -3.82
N VAL A 33 5.08 10.59 -3.68
CA VAL A 33 4.52 10.97 -2.38
C VAL A 33 4.45 9.77 -1.42
N CYS A 34 4.02 8.60 -1.90
CA CYS A 34 3.97 7.39 -1.08
C CYS A 34 5.38 6.95 -0.64
N ASP A 35 6.35 7.01 -1.54
CA ASP A 35 7.76 6.71 -1.22
C ASP A 35 8.32 7.66 -0.17
N ALA A 36 7.91 8.93 -0.21
CA ALA A 36 8.32 9.91 0.77
C ALA A 36 7.71 9.67 2.17
N VAL A 37 6.56 8.98 2.27
CA VAL A 37 5.99 8.52 3.56
C VAL A 37 6.76 7.30 4.06
N VAL A 38 6.92 6.29 3.19
CA VAL A 38 7.61 5.05 3.54
C VAL A 38 9.05 5.34 3.94
N SER A 39 9.82 6.08 3.15
CA SER A 39 11.23 6.40 3.48
C SER A 39 11.39 7.18 4.79
N ARG A 40 10.42 8.03 5.16
CA ARG A 40 10.51 8.83 6.40
C ARG A 40 10.08 8.07 7.65
N TYR A 41 9.17 7.12 7.51
CA TYR A 41 8.50 6.48 8.65
C TYR A 41 8.60 4.95 8.63
N ALA A 42 9.35 4.36 7.70
CA ALA A 42 9.51 2.91 7.58
C ALA A 42 10.12 2.26 8.82
N ASP A 43 10.93 2.95 9.62
CA ASP A 43 11.50 2.38 10.84
C ASP A 43 10.90 3.03 12.10
N ALA A 44 9.84 3.80 11.95
CA ALA A 44 9.18 4.43 13.09
C ALA A 44 8.41 3.37 13.89
N GLY A 45 8.87 3.09 15.10
CA GLY A 45 8.16 2.22 16.07
C GLY A 45 6.91 2.86 16.68
N GLU A 46 6.62 4.12 16.32
CA GLU A 46 5.46 4.86 16.81
C GLU A 46 4.16 4.23 16.28
N PRO A 47 3.24 3.77 17.17
CA PRO A 47 1.97 3.17 16.74
C PRO A 47 1.17 4.04 15.77
N ALA A 48 1.14 5.35 16.04
CA ALA A 48 0.42 6.33 15.22
C ALA A 48 0.93 6.48 13.77
N LEU A 49 2.14 5.98 13.47
CA LEU A 49 2.73 6.04 12.13
C LEU A 49 2.56 4.73 11.33
N ARG A 50 2.17 3.63 11.99
CA ARG A 50 1.99 2.33 11.32
C ARG A 50 0.88 2.35 10.28
N GLU A 51 -0.29 2.87 10.64
CA GLU A 51 -1.43 2.99 9.72
C GLU A 51 -1.09 3.86 8.50
N PRO A 52 -0.53 5.09 8.64
CA PRO A 52 -0.08 5.88 7.49
C PRO A 52 0.91 5.16 6.58
N VAL A 53 1.87 4.42 7.13
CA VAL A 53 2.84 3.65 6.34
C VAL A 53 2.16 2.51 5.59
N ALA A 54 1.28 1.76 6.23
CA ALA A 54 0.51 0.69 5.59
C ALA A 54 -0.37 1.23 4.46
N LYS A 55 -1.07 2.37 4.67
CA LYS A 55 -1.86 3.04 3.64
C LYS A 55 -1.00 3.51 2.47
N ALA A 56 0.19 4.08 2.72
CA ALA A 56 1.08 4.52 1.66
C ALA A 56 1.55 3.35 0.78
N LEU A 57 1.90 2.20 1.38
CA LEU A 57 2.27 1.00 0.65
C LEU A 57 1.13 0.48 -0.23
N LEU A 58 -0.09 0.39 0.32
CA LEU A 58 -1.28 -0.03 -0.43
C LEU A 58 -1.60 0.94 -1.58
N CYS A 59 -1.56 2.25 -1.32
CA CYS A 59 -1.81 3.26 -2.36
C CYS A 59 -0.80 3.15 -3.49
N LYS A 60 0.50 3.00 -3.17
CA LYS A 60 1.55 2.82 -4.17
C LYS A 60 1.31 1.55 -4.99
N ALA A 61 0.93 0.44 -4.36
CA ALA A 61 0.62 -0.81 -5.05
C ALA A 61 -0.53 -0.65 -6.05
N ILE A 62 -1.63 0.01 -5.65
CA ILE A 62 -2.78 0.28 -6.53
C ILE A 62 -2.37 1.14 -7.73
N VAL A 63 -1.57 2.19 -7.51
CA VAL A 63 -1.09 3.07 -8.59
C VAL A 63 -0.15 2.36 -9.55
N LEU A 64 0.74 1.50 -9.03
CA LEU A 64 1.61 0.68 -9.87
C LEU A 64 0.79 -0.32 -10.69
N TRP A 65 -0.26 -0.88 -10.10
CA TRP A 65 -1.17 -1.79 -10.80
C TRP A 65 -1.91 -1.10 -11.93
N SER A 66 -2.51 0.08 -11.69
CA SER A 66 -3.20 0.85 -12.74
C SER A 66 -2.26 1.36 -13.83
N SER A 67 -0.96 1.42 -13.55
CA SER A 67 0.10 1.78 -14.51
C SER A 67 0.75 0.56 -15.19
N ASP A 68 0.10 -0.62 -15.13
CA ASP A 68 0.55 -1.91 -15.66
C ASP A 68 1.89 -2.44 -15.11
N ARG A 69 2.39 -1.87 -14.01
CA ARG A 69 3.61 -2.29 -13.30
C ARG A 69 3.30 -3.37 -12.26
N ARG A 70 2.63 -4.45 -12.69
CA ARG A 70 2.05 -5.49 -11.81
C ARG A 70 3.08 -6.18 -10.91
N GLY A 71 4.28 -6.47 -11.43
CA GLY A 71 5.35 -7.09 -10.64
C GLY A 71 5.79 -6.23 -9.45
N ALA A 72 5.90 -4.91 -9.65
CA ALA A 72 6.25 -3.98 -8.59
C ALA A 72 5.10 -3.79 -7.58
N ALA A 73 3.84 -3.74 -8.07
CA ALA A 73 2.66 -3.70 -7.21
C ALA A 73 2.60 -4.93 -6.28
N ARG A 74 2.81 -6.12 -6.84
CA ARG A 74 2.82 -7.38 -6.11
C ARG A 74 3.87 -7.40 -4.99
N GLN A 75 5.12 -7.05 -5.28
CA GLN A 75 6.18 -7.02 -4.27
C GLN A 75 5.83 -6.11 -3.10
N LEU A 76 5.15 -5.00 -3.36
CA LEU A 76 4.70 -4.09 -2.30
C LEU A 76 3.57 -4.68 -1.46
N LEU A 77 2.60 -5.35 -2.08
CA LEU A 77 1.53 -6.03 -1.33
C LEU A 77 2.10 -7.16 -0.47
N GLU A 78 3.03 -7.97 -0.99
CA GLU A 78 3.74 -9.00 -0.22
C GLU A 78 4.49 -8.40 0.97
N THR A 79 5.23 -7.31 0.73
CA THR A 79 5.93 -6.57 1.79
C THR A 79 4.97 -6.05 2.86
N LEU A 80 3.85 -5.46 2.44
CA LEU A 80 2.81 -4.94 3.34
C LEU A 80 2.26 -6.06 4.21
N VAL A 81 1.86 -7.18 3.61
CA VAL A 81 1.31 -8.33 4.34
C VAL A 81 2.33 -8.86 5.34
N VAL A 82 3.56 -9.14 4.92
CA VAL A 82 4.60 -9.68 5.83
C VAL A 82 4.86 -8.74 7.00
N ARG A 83 4.91 -7.43 6.73
CA ARG A 83 5.26 -6.42 7.73
C ARG A 83 4.16 -6.16 8.75
N PHE A 84 2.89 -6.28 8.37
CA PHE A 84 1.75 -5.90 9.21
C PHE A 84 0.81 -7.07 9.56
N GLN A 85 1.16 -8.31 9.20
CA GLN A 85 0.32 -9.50 9.46
C GLN A 85 0.00 -9.74 10.95
N GLU A 86 0.87 -9.29 11.86
CA GLU A 86 0.67 -9.46 13.32
C GLU A 86 0.04 -8.22 13.97
N ASP A 87 -0.22 -7.16 13.21
CA ASP A 87 -0.82 -5.95 13.75
C ASP A 87 -2.31 -6.18 14.04
N GLN A 88 -2.75 -5.76 15.22
CA GLN A 88 -4.13 -5.92 15.69
C GLN A 88 -4.97 -4.65 15.53
N GLU A 89 -4.37 -3.54 15.08
CA GLU A 89 -5.14 -2.32 14.80
C GLU A 89 -6.13 -2.58 13.65
N ARG A 90 -7.43 -2.35 13.91
CA ARG A 90 -8.50 -2.66 12.95
C ARG A 90 -8.25 -2.09 11.56
N SER A 91 -7.80 -0.84 11.48
CA SER A 91 -7.47 -0.16 10.22
C SER A 91 -6.37 -0.90 9.45
N ILE A 92 -5.34 -1.38 10.14
CA ILE A 92 -4.21 -2.10 9.55
C ILE A 92 -4.63 -3.50 9.12
N VAL A 93 -5.47 -4.19 9.92
CA VAL A 93 -6.04 -5.48 9.55
C VAL A 93 -6.86 -5.39 8.26
N GLU A 94 -7.68 -4.34 8.10
CA GLU A 94 -8.42 -4.08 6.86
C GLU A 94 -7.48 -3.85 5.67
N ILE A 95 -6.40 -3.07 5.85
CA ILE A 95 -5.41 -2.81 4.81
C ILE A 95 -4.67 -4.11 4.41
N VAL A 96 -4.26 -4.93 5.38
CA VAL A 96 -3.63 -6.23 5.14
C VAL A 96 -4.58 -7.18 4.40
N SER A 97 -5.86 -7.17 4.77
CA SER A 97 -6.88 -7.98 4.09
C SER A 97 -7.06 -7.54 2.64
N ALA A 98 -7.12 -6.24 2.38
CA ALA A 98 -7.17 -5.70 1.02
C ALA A 98 -5.91 -6.07 0.21
N ALA A 99 -4.73 -6.03 0.84
CA ALA A 99 -3.49 -6.44 0.20
C ALA A 99 -3.47 -7.93 -0.15
N ARG A 100 -4.00 -8.80 0.71
CA ARG A 100 -4.16 -10.23 0.44
C ARG A 100 -5.13 -10.50 -0.70
N ALA A 101 -6.29 -9.85 -0.70
CA ALA A 101 -7.26 -9.96 -1.80
C ALA A 101 -6.64 -9.52 -3.14
N GLY A 102 -5.90 -8.41 -3.14
CA GLY A 102 -5.16 -7.96 -4.33
C GLY A 102 -4.10 -8.96 -4.79
N LEU A 103 -3.40 -9.64 -3.86
CA LEU A 103 -2.51 -10.74 -4.22
C LEU A 103 -3.29 -11.93 -4.79
N GLU A 104 -4.43 -12.31 -4.24
CA GLU A 104 -5.23 -13.41 -4.77
C GLU A 104 -5.75 -13.11 -6.19
N GLU A 105 -6.25 -11.90 -6.45
CA GLU A 105 -6.65 -11.46 -7.79
C GLU A 105 -5.48 -11.51 -8.80
N LEU A 106 -4.28 -11.10 -8.37
CA LEU A 106 -3.07 -11.12 -9.21
C LEU A 106 -2.59 -12.54 -9.58
N PHE A 107 -2.97 -13.57 -8.81
CA PHE A 107 -2.55 -14.96 -9.05
C PHE A 107 -3.69 -15.83 -9.59
N GLY A 108 -4.95 -15.51 -9.26
CA GLY A 108 -6.14 -16.25 -9.67
C GLY A 108 -6.37 -16.22 -11.17
N GLU A 109 -6.10 -15.09 -11.83
CA GLU A 109 -6.22 -15.00 -13.30
C GLU A 109 -5.21 -15.92 -14.03
N SER A 110 -4.07 -16.26 -13.41
CA SER A 110 -3.04 -17.08 -14.05
C SER A 110 -3.31 -18.58 -14.00
N GLU A 111 -3.97 -19.08 -12.94
CA GLU A 111 -4.29 -20.50 -12.82
C GLU A 111 -5.61 -20.87 -13.51
N GLU A 112 -6.57 -19.94 -13.56
CA GLU A 112 -7.88 -20.18 -14.20
C GLU A 112 -7.80 -20.16 -15.73
N SER A 113 -6.97 -19.28 -16.31
CA SER A 113 -6.69 -19.27 -17.76
C SER A 113 -5.96 -20.53 -18.23
N ALA A 114 -5.04 -21.07 -17.42
CA ALA A 114 -4.29 -22.30 -17.76
C ALA A 114 -5.15 -23.58 -17.67
N ARG A 115 -6.26 -23.53 -16.93
CA ARG A 115 -7.21 -24.64 -16.78
C ARG A 115 -8.27 -24.65 -17.88
N ASN A 116 -8.66 -23.48 -18.38
CA ASN A 116 -9.69 -23.35 -19.43
C ASN A 116 -9.17 -23.68 -20.84
N ASP A 117 -7.85 -23.58 -21.08
CA ASP A 117 -7.22 -23.97 -22.36
C ASP A 117 -6.97 -25.49 -22.50
N ARG A 118 -7.34 -26.29 -21.50
CA ARG A 118 -7.18 -27.75 -21.48
C ARG A 118 -8.51 -28.53 -21.48
N ALA A 119 -9.64 -27.85 -21.71
CA ALA A 119 -10.97 -28.45 -21.81
C ALA A 119 -11.39 -28.70 -23.26
#